data_AF-A0A8K0UNG9-F1
#
_entry.id   AF-A0A8K0UNG9-F1
#
_cell.length_a   1.000
_cell.length_b   1.000
_cell.length_c   1.000
_cell.angle_alpha   90.00
_cell.angle_beta   90.00
_cell.angle_gamma   90.00
#
_symmetry.space_group_name_H-M   'P 1'
#
loop_
_entity.id
_entity.type
_entity.pdbx_description
1 polymer ?
#
loop_
_entity_poly.entity_id
_entity_poly.type
_entity_poly.pdbx_seq_one_letter_code
_entity_poly.pdbx_strand_id
1 'polypeptide(L)'
;MSVQNTAPTEVDDFLAPMEMLFVDPPPQPKEIPRAALGPLALPRIQRKWKWEGELHVQSDKDQSRMLCKVALNEASDPRKCGLPFKLCIGEQKSILLRKMHDISDLMLVLPACAAFTQACKVGPQEAADSDVLKTLEKFMRKKRMFTYAPALLDGDPTGLIIVFPSAFDDLSDLFQLPPNLRAPDGLVAVLCPWMLPIGDFEKYDWVSKENLLQPEKSLLDPGYAGIMRSATRKQVLDNPLYQRGLRILKFPKYLHDFMSKPNRPYCLWYGQATGSGQPPTPPDYETACLQAILNHCGATNVGLKKDVKAVFLHVGMLPTMWKVGAMSARRSKRPELRFFTYGTHETVHPSRWGLKEVWPIGGVVTFTMKAVTENLFDVCRLVDRVNRHPLWTCFIPPVVVGAVAKATSKGSDPLVLFDRNEGFCAPLLSLIEDGKLSLLTAPPLRRQPREIGTGKGWADLRTAWISGQFSLISMKSRSILDACLRSFDALHGKTPESEIASAVAQNAMKEMDSMQFQPVIMDEYRRFVVVKGATEKVHDDDREILEVVSCSSFDFKDDYFESSKK
;
A
#
# COMPACT_ATOMS: atom_id res chain seq x y z
N MET A 1 -34.78 59.60 -14.35
CA MET A 1 -34.47 58.62 -13.30
C MET A 1 -33.04 58.19 -13.51
N SER A 2 -32.15 58.72 -12.68
CA SER A 2 -30.70 58.63 -12.76
C SER A 2 -30.25 57.60 -11.72
N VAL A 3 -29.41 56.64 -12.11
CA VAL A 3 -28.78 55.68 -11.20
C VAL A 3 -27.28 55.80 -11.38
N GLN A 4 -26.62 56.22 -10.29
CA GLN A 4 -25.21 56.56 -10.21
C GLN A 4 -24.34 55.30 -10.15
N ASN A 5 -23.24 55.35 -10.92
CA ASN A 5 -22.07 54.51 -10.77
C ASN A 5 -21.25 54.97 -9.56
N THR A 6 -20.86 54.04 -8.71
CA THR A 6 -19.76 54.23 -7.74
C THR A 6 -18.84 53.02 -7.77
N ALA A 7 -17.64 53.23 -8.29
CA ALA A 7 -16.47 52.40 -8.03
C ALA A 7 -15.87 52.77 -6.66
N PRO A 8 -15.06 51.88 -6.05
CA PRO A 8 -14.02 52.29 -5.12
C PRO A 8 -12.63 51.98 -5.65
N THR A 9 -11.78 52.98 -5.50
CA THR A 9 -10.33 52.99 -5.75
C THR A 9 -9.63 52.94 -4.39
N GLU A 10 -8.41 52.40 -4.40
CA GLU A 10 -7.30 52.61 -3.45
C GLU A 10 -7.29 51.84 -2.12
N VAL A 11 -6.17 51.45 -1.50
CA VAL A 11 -4.72 51.26 -1.80
C VAL A 11 -4.11 50.73 -0.47
N ASP A 12 -3.01 49.98 -0.58
CA ASP A 12 -1.96 49.69 0.43
C ASP A 12 -2.29 49.68 1.93
N ASP A 13 -2.10 48.51 2.56
CA ASP A 13 -1.38 48.40 3.85
C ASP A 13 -1.20 46.93 4.23
N PHE A 14 -0.04 46.33 3.94
CA PHE A 14 0.50 45.16 4.68
C PHE A 14 1.97 44.92 4.33
N LEU A 15 2.83 45.87 4.69
CA LEU A 15 4.28 45.64 4.83
C LEU A 15 4.71 46.19 6.20
N ALA A 16 4.78 45.30 7.19
CA ALA A 16 5.45 45.62 8.44
C ALA A 16 6.97 45.69 8.22
N PRO A 17 7.69 46.67 8.80
CA PRO A 17 9.13 46.75 8.70
C PRO A 17 9.78 45.63 9.53
N MET A 18 10.69 44.87 8.90
CA MET A 18 11.64 44.04 9.63
C MET A 18 12.57 44.95 10.44
N GLU A 19 12.51 44.86 11.76
CA GLU A 19 13.56 45.39 12.62
C GLU A 19 14.87 44.66 12.32
N MET A 20 15.87 45.43 11.86
CA MET A 20 17.24 44.95 11.78
C MET A 20 17.80 44.81 13.19
N LEU A 21 17.88 43.58 13.67
CA LEU A 21 18.66 43.24 14.86
C LEU A 21 20.14 43.57 14.58
N PHE A 22 20.62 44.64 15.21
CA PHE A 22 22.04 44.91 15.34
C PHE A 22 22.69 43.73 16.08
N VAL A 23 23.57 43.02 15.38
CA VAL A 23 24.43 42.00 15.96
C VAL A 23 25.61 42.71 16.60
N ASP A 24 25.68 42.68 17.93
CA ASP A 24 26.87 43.13 18.66
C ASP A 24 28.10 42.32 18.21
N PRO A 25 29.29 42.97 18.08
CA PRO A 25 30.50 42.27 17.72
C PRO A 25 30.87 41.23 18.80
N PRO A 26 31.43 40.07 18.42
CA PRO A 26 31.72 39.00 19.34
C PRO A 26 32.74 39.45 20.40
N PRO A 27 32.52 39.13 21.70
CA PRO A 27 33.49 39.42 22.74
C PRO A 27 34.79 38.64 22.46
N GLN A 28 35.92 39.35 22.58
CA GLN A 28 37.25 38.76 22.48
C GLN A 28 37.41 37.60 23.48
N PRO A 29 38.10 36.51 23.09
CA PRO A 29 38.25 35.35 23.95
C PRO A 29 39.10 35.70 25.16
N LYS A 30 38.49 35.70 26.35
CA LYS A 30 39.22 35.70 27.62
C LYS A 30 39.96 34.37 27.74
N GLU A 31 41.29 34.44 27.86
CA GLU A 31 42.13 33.29 28.17
C GLU A 31 41.64 32.62 29.46
N ILE A 32 41.24 31.36 29.34
CA ILE A 32 40.83 30.53 30.47
C ILE A 32 42.11 30.09 31.19
N PRO A 33 42.24 30.28 32.52
CA PRO A 33 43.39 29.77 33.26
C PRO A 33 43.48 28.25 33.09
N ARG A 34 44.67 27.75 32.76
CA ARG A 34 44.98 26.30 32.70
C ARG A 34 44.67 25.66 34.06
N ALA A 35 43.47 25.10 34.19
CA ALA A 35 43.12 24.20 35.28
C ALA A 35 43.88 22.88 35.10
N ALA A 36 44.56 22.47 36.17
CA ALA A 36 45.31 21.22 36.22
C ALA A 36 44.42 20.02 35.81
N LEU A 37 44.99 19.15 34.98
CA LEU A 37 44.39 17.87 34.57
C LEU A 37 44.12 17.00 35.80
N GLY A 38 42.88 17.02 36.28
CA GLY A 38 42.35 15.99 37.15
C GLY A 38 42.22 14.65 36.40
N PRO A 39 42.24 13.52 37.11
CA PRO A 39 42.21 12.19 36.50
C PRO A 39 40.94 11.98 35.65
N LEU A 40 41.13 11.37 34.48
CA LEU A 40 40.08 10.97 33.54
C LEU A 40 38.97 10.19 34.27
N ALA A 41 37.79 10.80 34.37
CA ALA A 41 36.62 10.16 34.93
C ALA A 41 36.29 8.91 34.10
N LEU A 42 36.34 7.74 34.72
CA LEU A 42 35.92 6.48 34.10
C LEU A 42 34.49 6.62 33.55
N PRO A 43 34.20 6.10 32.34
CA PRO A 43 32.89 6.23 31.71
C PRO A 43 31.83 5.64 32.64
N ARG A 44 30.94 6.51 33.11
CA ARG A 44 29.83 6.18 34.00
C ARG A 44 28.93 5.18 33.26
N ILE A 45 29.04 3.89 33.61
CA ILE A 45 28.19 2.82 33.06
C ILE A 45 26.74 3.24 33.31
N GLN A 46 26.00 3.53 32.24
CA GLN A 46 24.60 3.88 32.36
C GLN A 46 23.85 2.65 32.85
N ARG A 47 23.23 2.77 34.03
CA ARG A 47 22.41 1.71 34.63
C ARG A 47 21.27 1.39 33.67
N LYS A 48 21.32 0.20 33.06
CA LYS A 48 20.25 -0.28 32.17
C LYS A 48 18.92 -0.24 32.92
N TRP A 49 17.92 0.40 32.32
CA TRP A 49 16.59 0.50 32.91
C TRP A 49 15.99 -0.89 33.09
N LYS A 50 15.34 -1.10 34.24
CA LYS A 50 14.61 -2.32 34.61
C LYS A 50 13.36 -1.89 35.35
N TRP A 51 12.22 -2.48 34.97
CA TRP A 51 10.98 -2.40 35.73
C TRP A 51 10.59 -3.79 36.21
N GLU A 52 10.02 -3.88 37.40
CA GLU A 52 9.56 -5.12 38.02
C GLU A 52 8.17 -4.90 38.59
N GLY A 53 7.28 -5.87 38.38
CA GLY A 53 5.92 -5.77 38.87
C GLY A 53 5.07 -7.00 38.55
N GLU A 54 3.78 -6.90 38.83
CA GLU A 54 2.84 -8.00 38.66
C GLU A 54 2.23 -8.00 37.26
N LEU A 55 2.16 -9.17 36.63
CA LEU A 55 1.44 -9.35 35.37
C LEU A 55 0.05 -9.91 35.66
N HIS A 56 -0.98 -9.16 35.31
CA HIS A 56 -2.37 -9.58 35.42
C HIS A 56 -2.92 -9.90 34.03
N VAL A 57 -3.85 -10.86 33.95
CA VAL A 57 -4.58 -11.18 32.72
C VAL A 57 -6.07 -11.03 32.97
N GLN A 58 -6.76 -10.34 32.06
CA GLN A 58 -8.21 -10.22 32.09
C GLN A 58 -8.86 -11.56 31.67
N SER A 59 -9.59 -12.20 32.60
CA SER A 59 -10.29 -13.47 32.34
C SER A 59 -11.73 -13.26 31.89
N ASP A 60 -12.39 -12.22 32.40
CA ASP A 60 -13.78 -11.80 32.08
C ASP A 60 -13.94 -10.27 32.19
N LYS A 61 -15.12 -9.73 31.86
CA LYS A 61 -15.37 -8.28 31.68
C LYS A 61 -14.82 -7.39 32.81
N ASP A 62 -14.82 -7.86 34.06
CA ASP A 62 -14.31 -7.08 35.20
C ASP A 62 -13.42 -7.90 36.17
N GLN A 63 -13.02 -9.13 35.80
CA GLN A 63 -12.14 -9.95 36.63
C GLN A 63 -10.74 -10.04 36.02
N SER A 64 -9.76 -9.51 36.74
CA SER A 64 -8.35 -9.72 36.49
C SER A 64 -7.80 -10.77 37.46
N ARG A 65 -6.98 -11.68 36.95
CA ARG A 65 -6.20 -12.60 37.79
C ARG A 65 -4.72 -12.28 37.65
N MET A 66 -4.01 -12.29 38.77
CA MET A 66 -2.55 -12.24 38.75
C MET A 66 -2.05 -13.54 38.11
N LEU A 67 -1.21 -13.42 37.09
CA LEU A 67 -0.61 -14.55 36.40
C LEU A 67 0.73 -14.93 37.03
N CYS A 68 1.64 -13.97 37.12
CA CYS A 68 2.98 -14.12 37.71
C CYS A 68 3.63 -12.75 37.91
N LYS A 69 4.82 -12.72 38.52
CA LYS A 69 5.65 -11.52 38.56
C LYS A 69 6.59 -11.47 37.36
N VAL A 70 6.83 -10.26 36.83
CA VAL A 70 7.61 -10.06 35.61
C VAL A 70 8.59 -8.92 35.74
N ALA A 71 9.65 -8.99 34.95
CA ALA A 71 10.62 -7.93 34.76
C ALA A 71 10.64 -7.48 33.29
N LEU A 72 10.50 -6.18 33.07
CA LEU A 72 10.80 -5.56 31.79
C LEU A 72 12.26 -5.12 31.80
N ASN A 73 13.07 -5.73 30.94
CA ASN A 73 14.50 -5.49 30.86
C ASN A 73 14.98 -5.34 29.42
N GLU A 74 16.26 -4.99 29.26
CA GLU A 74 16.88 -4.81 27.94
C GLU A 74 16.10 -3.86 27.03
N ALA A 75 15.55 -2.78 27.60
CA ALA A 75 14.84 -1.79 26.80
C ALA A 75 15.77 -1.20 25.73
N SER A 76 15.28 -1.17 24.49
CA SER A 76 15.94 -0.51 23.37
C SER A 76 16.08 0.99 23.66
N ASP A 77 16.95 1.68 22.94
CA ASP A 77 16.93 3.14 22.98
C ASP A 77 15.58 3.65 22.46
N PRO A 78 14.96 4.65 23.12
CA PRO A 78 13.75 5.25 22.60
C PRO A 78 14.08 5.98 21.30
N ARG A 79 13.14 5.98 20.35
CA ARG A 79 13.23 6.82 19.16
C ARG A 79 13.44 8.29 19.58
N LYS A 80 14.09 9.08 18.73
CA LYS A 80 14.26 10.52 18.96
C LYS A 80 12.87 11.17 19.18
N CYS A 81 12.68 11.83 20.31
CA CYS A 81 11.38 12.38 20.76
C CYS A 81 10.28 11.35 21.03
N GLY A 82 10.62 10.07 21.13
CA GLY A 82 9.69 8.98 21.42
C GLY A 82 9.44 8.82 22.92
N LEU A 83 8.21 8.42 23.27
CA LEU A 83 7.79 8.12 24.64
C LEU A 83 8.50 6.85 25.15
N PRO A 84 9.24 6.90 26.28
CA PRO A 84 9.88 5.72 26.85
C PRO A 84 8.99 4.99 27.87
N PHE A 85 9.19 3.68 28.01
CA PHE A 85 8.51 2.82 29.00
C PHE A 85 8.63 3.35 30.43
N LYS A 86 9.77 3.95 30.78
CA LYS A 86 10.00 4.51 32.11
C LYS A 86 8.95 5.55 32.50
N LEU A 87 8.44 6.33 31.54
CA LEU A 87 7.38 7.30 31.80
C LEU A 87 6.00 6.64 31.86
N CYS A 88 5.75 5.64 31.01
CA CYS A 88 4.44 4.98 30.93
C CYS A 88 4.11 4.01 32.08
N ILE A 89 5.13 3.42 32.69
CA ILE A 89 4.98 2.33 33.67
C ILE A 89 5.71 2.68 34.98
N GLY A 90 6.34 3.85 35.08
CA GLY A 90 7.21 4.20 36.21
C GLY A 90 6.56 4.11 37.58
N GLU A 91 5.28 4.47 37.67
CA GLU A 91 4.51 4.45 38.93
C GLU A 91 3.61 3.21 39.07
N GLN A 92 3.46 2.43 38.00
CA GLN A 92 2.60 1.25 37.99
C GLN A 92 3.29 0.08 38.68
N LYS A 93 2.58 -0.59 39.60
CA LYS A 93 3.03 -1.84 40.24
C LYS A 93 2.64 -3.09 39.45
N SER A 94 1.73 -2.95 38.49
CA SER A 94 1.19 -4.06 37.72
C SER A 94 0.87 -3.65 36.28
N ILE A 95 0.95 -4.63 35.38
CA ILE A 95 0.54 -4.51 33.99
C ILE A 95 -0.64 -5.46 33.79
N LEU A 96 -1.78 -4.92 33.34
CA LEU A 96 -2.97 -5.70 33.01
C LEU A 96 -3.00 -6.00 31.51
N LEU A 97 -2.68 -7.25 31.15
CA LEU A 97 -2.88 -7.76 29.80
C LEU A 97 -4.37 -7.98 29.55
N ARG A 98 -4.86 -7.33 28.49
CA ARG A 98 -6.23 -7.47 28.02
C ARG A 98 -6.35 -8.70 27.11
N LYS A 99 -7.43 -8.73 26.34
CA LYS A 99 -7.78 -9.83 25.45
C LYS A 99 -6.60 -10.21 24.52
N MET A 100 -6.50 -11.50 24.22
CA MET A 100 -5.59 -12.00 23.19
C MET A 100 -6.25 -11.88 21.82
N HIS A 101 -5.45 -11.47 20.83
CA HIS A 101 -5.86 -11.23 19.46
C HIS A 101 -5.00 -12.05 18.51
N ASP A 102 -5.56 -12.43 17.36
CA ASP A 102 -4.76 -13.02 16.28
C ASP A 102 -3.77 -11.97 15.75
N ILE A 103 -2.57 -12.36 15.35
CA ILE A 103 -1.57 -11.42 14.81
C ILE A 103 -2.12 -10.62 13.62
N SER A 104 -3.03 -11.19 12.82
CA SER A 104 -3.67 -10.46 11.72
C SER A 104 -4.48 -9.23 12.19
N ASP A 105 -5.03 -9.26 13.40
CA ASP A 105 -5.75 -8.11 14.00
C ASP A 105 -4.81 -6.94 14.31
N LEU A 106 -3.51 -7.20 14.46
CA LEU A 106 -2.54 -6.15 14.78
C LEU A 106 -2.54 -5.05 13.71
N MET A 107 -2.73 -5.42 12.45
CA MET A 107 -2.80 -4.50 11.33
C MET A 107 -4.04 -3.59 11.35
N LEU A 108 -5.06 -3.93 12.15
CA LEU A 108 -6.23 -3.08 12.39
C LEU A 108 -5.94 -1.99 13.43
N VAL A 109 -5.07 -2.28 14.39
CA VAL A 109 -4.77 -1.40 15.52
C VAL A 109 -3.63 -0.43 15.20
N LEU A 110 -2.58 -0.90 14.53
CA LEU A 110 -1.40 -0.08 14.21
C LEU A 110 -1.70 1.23 13.47
N PRO A 111 -2.70 1.33 12.56
CA PRO A 111 -3.05 2.60 11.94
C PRO A 111 -3.58 3.68 12.89
N ALA A 112 -3.99 3.33 14.12
CA ALA A 112 -4.34 4.30 15.14
C ALA A 112 -3.13 4.71 16.00
N CYS A 113 -2.02 3.97 15.91
CA CYS A 113 -0.80 4.21 16.65
C CYS A 113 0.21 5.03 15.83
N ALA A 114 0.99 5.86 16.52
CA ALA A 114 2.23 6.38 15.99
C ALA A 114 3.24 5.22 15.85
N ALA A 115 4.35 5.48 15.17
CA ALA A 115 5.42 4.49 15.09
C ALA A 115 5.90 4.11 16.50
N PHE A 116 6.17 2.82 16.72
CA PHE A 116 6.60 2.33 18.04
C PHE A 116 7.84 3.09 18.51
N THR A 117 7.92 3.35 19.81
CA THR A 117 8.96 4.22 20.38
C THR A 117 10.06 3.44 21.06
N GLN A 118 9.72 2.33 21.73
CA GLN A 118 10.66 1.51 22.50
C GLN A 118 10.19 0.06 22.54
N ALA A 119 11.14 -0.88 22.63
CA ALA A 119 10.87 -2.30 22.84
C ALA A 119 11.67 -2.81 24.05
N CYS A 120 11.18 -3.84 24.73
CA CYS A 120 11.89 -4.48 25.83
C CYS A 120 11.52 -5.96 25.94
N LYS A 121 12.37 -6.73 26.63
CA LYS A 121 12.11 -8.14 26.91
C LYS A 121 11.23 -8.26 28.15
N VAL A 122 10.20 -9.11 28.05
CA VAL A 122 9.34 -9.50 29.17
C VAL A 122 9.89 -10.82 29.71
N GLY A 123 10.55 -10.75 30.86
CA GLY A 123 11.13 -11.92 31.53
C GLY A 123 10.47 -12.20 32.88
N PRO A 124 10.74 -13.37 33.47
CA PRO A 124 10.33 -13.66 34.84
C PRO A 124 11.08 -12.75 35.82
N GLN A 125 10.41 -12.33 36.90
CA GLN A 125 11.11 -11.63 37.99
C GLN A 125 11.96 -12.62 38.81
N GLU A 126 11.37 -13.78 39.13
CA GLU A 126 12.01 -14.85 39.89
C GLU A 126 11.94 -16.20 39.13
N ALA A 127 12.74 -17.19 39.54
CA ALA A 127 12.76 -18.50 38.87
C ALA A 127 11.38 -19.20 38.89
N ALA A 128 10.57 -18.96 39.93
CA ALA A 128 9.23 -19.52 40.08
C ALA A 128 8.23 -19.01 39.02
N ASP A 129 8.46 -17.81 38.46
CA ASP A 129 7.57 -17.22 37.43
C ASP A 129 7.86 -17.76 36.01
N SER A 130 8.98 -18.45 35.82
CA SER A 130 9.50 -18.85 34.50
C SER A 130 8.55 -19.79 33.75
N ASP A 131 8.00 -20.80 34.44
CA ASP A 131 7.16 -21.82 33.81
C ASP A 131 5.81 -21.25 33.35
N VAL A 132 5.27 -20.28 34.09
CA VAL A 132 4.01 -19.61 33.75
C VAL A 132 4.19 -18.75 32.49
N LEU A 133 5.27 -17.97 32.41
CA LEU A 133 5.58 -17.16 31.22
C LEU A 133 5.86 -18.02 29.99
N LYS A 134 6.62 -19.11 30.13
CA LYS A 134 6.86 -20.07 29.04
C LYS A 134 5.56 -20.70 28.54
N THR A 135 4.62 -20.97 29.45
CA THR A 135 3.30 -21.50 29.10
C THR A 135 2.50 -20.47 28.29
N LEU A 136 2.49 -19.21 28.74
CA LEU A 136 1.86 -18.10 28.01
C LEU A 136 2.47 -17.91 26.61
N GLU A 137 3.79 -17.86 26.52
CA GLU A 137 4.53 -17.73 25.27
C GLU A 137 4.22 -18.89 24.31
N LYS A 138 4.32 -20.14 24.79
CA LYS A 138 4.03 -21.32 23.98
C LYS A 138 2.59 -21.32 23.46
N PHE A 139 1.64 -20.87 24.29
CA PHE A 139 0.25 -20.73 23.89
C PHE A 139 0.07 -19.67 22.80
N MET A 140 0.60 -18.46 23.00
CA MET A 140 0.56 -17.37 22.03
C MET A 140 1.25 -17.76 20.71
N ARG A 141 2.41 -18.41 20.78
CA ARG A 141 3.16 -18.92 19.62
C ARG A 141 2.38 -19.95 18.84
N LYS A 142 1.83 -20.96 19.53
CA LYS A 142 1.01 -22.03 18.90
C LYS A 142 -0.23 -21.49 18.20
N LYS A 143 -0.82 -20.42 18.73
CA LYS A 143 -2.06 -19.83 18.23
C LYS A 143 -1.85 -18.59 17.37
N ARG A 144 -0.60 -18.17 17.14
CA ARG A 144 -0.24 -16.91 16.47
C ARG A 144 -1.02 -15.72 17.02
N MET A 145 -0.87 -15.48 18.33
CA MET A 145 -1.59 -14.41 19.03
C MET A 145 -0.64 -13.38 19.63
N PHE A 146 -1.15 -12.15 19.78
CA PHE A 146 -0.57 -11.11 20.63
C PHE A 146 -1.58 -10.70 21.72
N THR A 147 -1.11 -9.96 22.71
CA THR A 147 -1.95 -9.31 23.72
C THR A 147 -1.45 -7.90 23.95
N TYR A 148 -2.18 -7.09 24.69
CA TYR A 148 -1.82 -5.70 24.91
C TYR A 148 -2.20 -5.22 26.31
N ALA A 149 -1.52 -4.18 26.77
CA ALA A 149 -1.89 -3.39 27.94
C ALA A 149 -1.95 -1.90 27.55
N PRO A 150 -2.78 -1.08 28.22
CA PRO A 150 -2.75 0.36 28.01
C PRO A 150 -1.43 0.95 28.55
N ALA A 151 -0.78 1.83 27.78
CA ALA A 151 0.30 2.67 28.27
C ALA A 151 -0.32 3.93 28.87
N LEU A 152 -0.02 4.22 30.14
CA LEU A 152 -0.58 5.39 30.84
C LEU A 152 0.51 6.43 31.11
N LEU A 153 0.26 7.71 30.85
CA LEU A 153 1.12 8.80 31.30
C LEU A 153 0.29 9.69 32.21
N ASP A 154 0.71 9.87 33.45
CA ASP A 154 -0.02 10.65 34.46
C ASP A 154 -1.48 10.20 34.66
N GLY A 155 -1.73 8.89 34.45
CA GLY A 155 -3.06 8.27 34.53
C GLY A 155 -3.80 8.18 33.20
N ASP A 156 -3.39 8.95 32.19
CA ASP A 156 -4.09 9.03 30.90
C ASP A 156 -3.57 8.01 29.88
N PRO A 157 -4.45 7.36 29.09
CA PRO A 157 -4.06 6.40 28.07
C PRO A 157 -3.36 7.09 26.90
N THR A 158 -2.04 6.96 26.83
CA THR A 158 -1.20 7.57 25.79
C THR A 158 -0.79 6.60 24.68
N GLY A 159 -1.06 5.31 24.85
CA GLY A 159 -0.76 4.30 23.85
C GLY A 159 -1.08 2.88 24.27
N LEU A 160 -0.46 1.93 23.57
CA LEU A 160 -0.52 0.51 23.84
C LEU A 160 0.87 -0.07 24.10
N ILE A 161 0.95 -1.01 25.03
CA ILE A 161 2.06 -1.93 25.20
C ILE A 161 1.64 -3.24 24.56
N ILE A 162 2.19 -3.54 23.39
CA ILE A 162 1.88 -4.75 22.63
C ILE A 162 2.87 -5.84 23.04
N VAL A 163 2.35 -6.98 23.50
CA VAL A 163 3.15 -8.12 23.97
C VAL A 163 2.96 -9.31 23.04
N PHE A 164 4.07 -9.87 22.55
CA PHE A 164 4.06 -11.03 21.65
C PHE A 164 5.33 -11.90 21.79
N PRO A 165 5.29 -13.19 21.40
CA PRO A 165 6.46 -14.05 21.31
C PRO A 165 7.56 -13.50 20.40
N SER A 166 8.80 -13.45 20.89
CA SER A 166 9.96 -12.99 20.10
C SER A 166 10.28 -13.87 18.90
N ALA A 167 9.77 -15.11 18.88
CA ALA A 167 9.88 -16.05 17.76
C ALA A 167 9.07 -15.63 16.50
N PHE A 168 8.25 -14.58 16.58
CA PHE A 168 7.54 -14.05 15.43
C PHE A 168 8.45 -13.13 14.63
N ASP A 169 9.15 -13.69 13.64
CA ASP A 169 10.08 -12.95 12.78
C ASP A 169 9.38 -11.81 12.02
N ASP A 170 8.15 -12.04 11.55
CA ASP A 170 7.31 -11.05 10.89
C ASP A 170 7.02 -9.84 11.77
N LEU A 171 6.68 -10.06 13.05
CA LEU A 171 6.48 -8.96 14.01
C LEU A 171 7.81 -8.34 14.44
N SER A 172 8.86 -9.13 14.58
CA SER A 172 10.20 -8.64 14.92
C SER A 172 10.74 -7.72 13.84
N ASP A 173 10.44 -8.01 12.58
CA ASP A 173 10.76 -7.17 11.43
C ASP A 173 9.84 -5.95 11.34
N LEU A 174 8.54 -6.13 11.58
CA LEU A 174 7.56 -5.03 11.63
C LEU A 174 7.95 -3.97 12.66
N PHE A 175 8.33 -4.40 13.86
CA PHE A 175 8.77 -3.53 14.96
C PHE A 175 10.29 -3.34 15.00
N GLN A 176 11.04 -3.77 13.98
CA GLN A 176 12.49 -3.55 13.88
C GLN A 176 13.25 -3.87 15.18
N LEU A 177 12.90 -4.98 15.83
CA LEU A 177 13.47 -5.33 17.12
C LEU A 177 14.99 -5.52 17.01
N PRO A 178 15.80 -4.98 17.93
CA PRO A 178 17.23 -5.21 17.94
C PRO A 178 17.55 -6.69 18.19
N PRO A 179 18.71 -7.20 17.73
CA PRO A 179 19.02 -8.64 17.77
C PRO A 179 18.94 -9.28 19.15
N ASN A 180 19.25 -8.53 20.21
CA ASN A 180 19.15 -9.03 21.59
C ASN A 180 17.71 -9.30 22.05
N LEU A 181 16.71 -8.68 21.41
CA LEU A 181 15.29 -8.94 21.66
C LEU A 181 14.71 -10.04 20.75
N ARG A 182 15.45 -10.49 19.72
CA ARG A 182 15.05 -11.54 18.79
C ARG A 182 15.48 -12.93 19.29
N ALA A 183 15.02 -13.30 20.48
CA ALA A 183 15.30 -14.61 21.04
C ALA A 183 14.32 -15.67 20.49
N PRO A 184 14.76 -16.92 20.27
CA PRO A 184 13.85 -18.01 19.84
C PRO A 184 12.79 -18.33 20.90
N ASP A 185 13.10 -18.03 22.16
CA ASP A 185 12.19 -18.13 23.28
C ASP A 185 12.15 -16.81 24.06
N GLY A 186 10.94 -16.42 24.41
CA GLY A 186 10.63 -15.23 25.21
C GLY A 186 9.46 -14.42 24.68
N LEU A 187 9.07 -13.45 25.50
CA LEU A 187 8.07 -12.44 25.15
C LEU A 187 8.78 -11.08 25.01
N VAL A 188 8.32 -10.29 24.06
CA VAL A 188 8.75 -8.91 23.86
C VAL A 188 7.54 -7.99 24.02
N ALA A 189 7.77 -6.85 24.65
CA ALA A 189 6.81 -5.76 24.77
C ALA A 189 7.26 -4.57 23.94
N VAL A 190 6.35 -4.00 23.16
CA VAL A 190 6.59 -2.84 22.29
C VAL A 190 5.63 -1.72 22.63
N LEU A 191 6.14 -0.51 22.84
CA LEU A 191 5.35 0.68 23.16
C LEU A 191 4.93 1.40 21.88
N CYS A 192 3.62 1.49 21.65
CA CYS A 192 2.99 2.11 20.49
C CYS A 192 2.08 3.27 20.97
N PRO A 193 2.56 4.53 20.96
CA PRO A 193 1.74 5.69 21.32
C PRO A 193 0.56 5.85 20.35
N TRP A 194 -0.54 6.47 20.80
CA TRP A 194 -1.64 6.83 19.90
C TRP A 194 -1.26 8.02 18.99
N MET A 195 -1.80 8.06 17.76
CA MET A 195 -1.72 9.26 16.92
C MET A 195 -2.77 10.30 17.30
N LEU A 196 -3.88 9.88 17.92
CA LEU A 196 -4.99 10.76 18.26
C LEU A 196 -4.70 11.50 19.58
N PRO A 197 -4.98 12.82 19.65
CA PRO A 197 -4.99 13.55 20.91
C PRO A 197 -5.98 12.95 21.91
N ILE A 198 -5.65 13.01 23.21
CA ILE A 198 -6.46 12.44 24.31
C ILE A 198 -7.92 12.94 24.26
N GLY A 199 -8.13 14.23 24.00
CA GLY A 199 -9.47 14.83 23.92
C GLY A 199 -10.33 14.33 22.75
N ASP A 200 -9.74 13.69 21.74
CA ASP A 200 -10.50 13.00 20.70
C ASP A 200 -10.71 11.52 21.06
N PHE A 201 -9.75 10.90 21.73
CA PHE A 201 -9.85 9.52 22.21
C PHE A 201 -11.06 9.29 23.14
N GLU A 202 -11.30 10.22 24.06
CA GLU A 202 -12.45 10.19 24.99
C GLU A 202 -13.80 10.28 24.25
N LYS A 203 -13.87 11.00 23.13
CA LYS A 203 -15.09 11.14 22.32
C LYS A 203 -15.45 9.86 21.58
N TYR A 204 -14.46 9.03 21.26
CA TYR A 204 -14.67 7.86 20.40
C TYR A 204 -15.04 6.59 21.17
N ASP A 205 -15.01 6.61 22.51
CA ASP A 205 -15.35 5.49 23.40
C ASP A 205 -15.13 4.11 22.74
N TRP A 206 -13.91 3.91 22.25
CA TRP A 206 -13.52 2.74 21.43
C TRP A 206 -13.59 1.43 22.24
N VAL A 207 -13.79 1.54 23.55
CA VAL A 207 -14.05 0.46 24.51
C VAL A 207 -15.39 0.67 25.22
N SER A 208 -16.37 1.32 24.60
CA SER A 208 -17.66 1.56 25.24
C SER A 208 -18.26 0.23 25.68
N LYS A 209 -18.32 0.03 27.00
CA LYS A 209 -18.94 -1.13 27.64
C LYS A 209 -20.46 -1.14 27.40
N GLU A 210 -21.03 -0.02 26.93
CA GLU A 210 -22.47 0.21 26.79
C GLU A 210 -22.95 0.18 25.33
N ASN A 211 -22.07 0.27 24.34
CA ASN A 211 -22.43 0.02 22.94
C ASN A 211 -22.41 -1.49 22.62
N LEU A 212 -23.22 -2.26 23.34
CA LEU A 212 -23.73 -3.53 22.83
C LEU A 212 -24.52 -3.22 21.56
N LEU A 213 -23.85 -3.27 20.40
CA LEU A 213 -24.50 -3.27 19.10
C LEU A 213 -25.55 -2.15 18.99
N GLN A 214 -25.14 -0.87 19.03
CA GLN A 214 -25.86 0.03 18.12
C GLN A 214 -25.73 -0.66 16.75
N PRO A 215 -26.83 -1.05 16.09
CA PRO A 215 -26.74 -1.69 14.79
C PRO A 215 -25.91 -0.75 13.95
N GLU A 216 -24.66 -1.13 13.70
CA GLU A 216 -23.70 -0.30 12.99
C GLU A 216 -24.45 0.25 11.79
N LYS A 217 -24.30 1.56 11.50
CA LYS A 217 -24.71 2.16 10.23
C LYS A 217 -24.51 1.10 9.14
N SER A 218 -25.63 0.56 8.69
CA SER A 218 -25.75 -0.80 8.16
C SER A 218 -24.55 -1.19 7.29
N LEU A 219 -23.68 -2.09 7.77
CA LEU A 219 -22.66 -2.76 6.93
C LEU A 219 -23.30 -3.46 5.72
N LEU A 220 -24.62 -3.67 5.77
CA LEU A 220 -25.45 -4.13 4.67
C LEU A 220 -25.92 -2.94 3.81
N ASP A 221 -25.76 -3.07 2.49
CA ASP A 221 -26.26 -2.09 1.51
C ASP A 221 -27.75 -1.74 1.80
N PRO A 222 -28.12 -0.45 1.87
CA PRO A 222 -29.49 0.00 2.15
C PRO A 222 -30.55 -0.63 1.24
N GLY A 223 -30.17 -1.01 0.02
CA GLY A 223 -31.02 -1.70 -0.93
C GLY A 223 -31.61 -3.02 -0.39
N TYR A 224 -30.96 -3.69 0.56
CA TYR A 224 -31.49 -4.91 1.18
C TYR A 224 -32.52 -4.66 2.28
N ALA A 225 -32.70 -3.41 2.72
CA ALA A 225 -33.61 -3.10 3.83
C ALA A 225 -35.06 -3.54 3.53
N GLY A 226 -35.49 -3.55 2.26
CA GLY A 226 -36.80 -4.07 1.86
C GLY A 226 -36.88 -5.60 1.96
N ILE A 227 -35.87 -6.32 1.46
CA ILE A 227 -35.80 -7.78 1.47
C ILE A 227 -35.82 -8.30 2.92
N MET A 228 -35.03 -7.67 3.79
CA MET A 228 -34.92 -8.04 5.20
C MET A 228 -36.19 -7.79 6.01
N ARG A 229 -37.07 -6.88 5.54
CA ARG A 229 -38.35 -6.54 6.17
C ARG A 229 -39.54 -7.38 5.64
N SER A 230 -39.36 -8.08 4.53
CA SER A 230 -40.45 -8.81 3.84
C SER A 230 -40.68 -10.24 4.35
N ALA A 231 -41.81 -10.87 3.99
CA ALA A 231 -42.19 -12.22 4.42
C ALA A 231 -41.21 -13.34 4.01
N THR A 232 -40.34 -13.09 3.03
CA THR A 232 -39.19 -13.94 2.65
C THR A 232 -38.04 -13.91 3.67
N ARG A 233 -38.17 -13.14 4.77
CA ARG A 233 -37.19 -13.10 5.87
C ARG A 233 -36.83 -14.48 6.41
N LYS A 234 -37.75 -15.45 6.46
CA LYS A 234 -37.42 -16.82 6.91
C LYS A 234 -36.37 -17.48 6.01
N GLN A 235 -36.60 -17.53 4.70
CA GLN A 235 -35.66 -18.11 3.72
C GLN A 235 -34.29 -17.42 3.72
N VAL A 236 -34.29 -16.12 3.98
CA VAL A 236 -33.09 -15.27 4.04
C VAL A 236 -32.32 -15.42 5.36
N LEU A 237 -33.00 -15.76 6.46
CA LEU A 237 -32.41 -16.04 7.78
C LEU A 237 -31.92 -17.49 7.92
N ASP A 238 -32.47 -18.43 7.15
CA ASP A 238 -32.14 -19.86 7.23
C ASP A 238 -30.71 -20.18 6.73
N ASN A 239 -30.04 -19.21 6.09
CA ASN A 239 -28.63 -19.33 5.71
C ASN A 239 -27.76 -18.25 6.41
N PRO A 240 -27.20 -18.54 7.59
CA PRO A 240 -26.33 -17.61 8.31
C PRO A 240 -25.09 -17.19 7.53
N LEU A 241 -24.55 -18.07 6.68
CA LEU A 241 -23.35 -17.79 5.88
C LEU A 241 -23.64 -16.75 4.79
N TYR A 242 -24.79 -16.87 4.12
CA TYR A 242 -25.30 -15.85 3.19
C TYR A 242 -25.44 -14.48 3.88
N GLN A 243 -26.10 -14.46 5.05
CA GLN A 243 -26.32 -13.23 5.82
C GLN A 243 -25.03 -12.54 6.24
N ARG A 244 -24.09 -13.32 6.77
CA ARG A 244 -22.78 -12.79 7.17
C ARG A 244 -22.00 -12.34 5.95
N GLY A 245 -22.04 -13.09 4.86
CA GLY A 245 -21.39 -12.74 3.61
C GLY A 245 -21.83 -11.37 3.07
N LEU A 246 -23.14 -11.08 3.06
CA LEU A 246 -23.63 -9.79 2.60
C LEU A 246 -23.03 -8.61 3.39
N ARG A 247 -22.77 -8.78 4.69
CA ARG A 247 -22.21 -7.75 5.58
C ARG A 247 -20.68 -7.68 5.50
N ILE A 248 -20.01 -8.82 5.63
CA ILE A 248 -18.54 -8.92 5.63
C ILE A 248 -17.99 -8.44 4.29
N LEU A 249 -18.56 -8.92 3.19
CA LEU A 249 -18.13 -8.55 1.85
C LEU A 249 -18.74 -7.24 1.37
N LYS A 250 -19.64 -6.61 2.14
CA LYS A 250 -20.40 -5.41 1.71
C LYS A 250 -21.01 -5.61 0.32
N PHE A 251 -21.61 -6.79 0.09
CA PHE A 251 -22.01 -7.22 -1.25
C PHE A 251 -23.16 -6.36 -1.78
N PRO A 252 -22.97 -5.56 -2.84
CA PRO A 252 -23.92 -4.53 -3.22
C PRO A 252 -25.17 -5.12 -3.86
N LYS A 253 -26.33 -4.49 -3.64
CA LYS A 253 -27.61 -4.99 -4.12
C LYS A 253 -27.67 -5.08 -5.65
N TYR A 254 -27.14 -4.08 -6.36
CA TYR A 254 -27.17 -4.07 -7.82
C TYR A 254 -26.48 -5.31 -8.42
N LEU A 255 -25.41 -5.79 -7.77
CA LEU A 255 -24.69 -6.97 -8.22
C LEU A 255 -25.44 -8.24 -7.87
N HIS A 256 -26.09 -8.27 -6.70
CA HIS A 256 -26.96 -9.39 -6.33
C HIS A 256 -28.06 -9.56 -7.37
N ASP A 257 -28.72 -8.47 -7.75
CA ASP A 257 -29.75 -8.47 -8.78
C ASP A 257 -29.18 -8.85 -10.16
N PHE A 258 -27.97 -8.38 -10.50
CA PHE A 258 -27.28 -8.78 -11.73
C PHE A 258 -27.00 -10.27 -11.79
N MET A 259 -26.50 -10.86 -10.70
CA MET A 259 -26.15 -12.28 -10.59
C MET A 259 -27.39 -13.18 -10.44
N SER A 260 -28.52 -12.63 -9.97
CA SER A 260 -29.80 -13.34 -9.83
C SER A 260 -30.55 -13.53 -11.15
N LYS A 261 -30.10 -12.87 -12.23
CA LYS A 261 -30.68 -13.07 -13.56
C LYS A 261 -30.34 -14.47 -14.09
N PRO A 262 -31.17 -15.06 -14.97
CA PRO A 262 -30.85 -16.36 -15.59
C PRO A 262 -29.53 -16.35 -16.35
N ASN A 263 -28.86 -17.50 -16.41
CA ASN A 263 -27.61 -17.71 -17.13
C ASN A 263 -26.51 -16.70 -16.72
N ARG A 264 -26.07 -16.81 -15.47
CA ARG A 264 -24.98 -16.00 -14.88
C ARG A 264 -23.79 -16.88 -14.53
N PRO A 265 -23.01 -17.34 -15.54
CA PRO A 265 -21.79 -18.07 -15.29
C PRO A 265 -20.73 -17.12 -14.72
N TYR A 266 -19.99 -17.58 -13.72
CA TYR A 266 -18.87 -16.85 -13.15
C TYR A 266 -17.66 -17.76 -12.94
N CYS A 267 -16.50 -17.15 -12.72
CA CYS A 267 -15.34 -17.85 -12.18
C CYS A 267 -14.80 -17.13 -10.95
N LEU A 268 -14.11 -17.89 -10.11
CA LEU A 268 -13.65 -17.46 -8.80
C LEU A 268 -12.17 -17.83 -8.63
N TRP A 269 -11.34 -16.88 -8.25
CA TRP A 269 -9.91 -17.07 -8.02
C TRP A 269 -9.52 -16.66 -6.61
N TYR A 270 -9.04 -17.63 -5.82
CA TYR A 270 -8.58 -17.43 -4.44
C TYR A 270 -7.28 -18.21 -4.16
N GLY A 271 -6.45 -18.39 -5.19
CA GLY A 271 -5.12 -19.04 -5.07
C GLY A 271 -5.09 -20.53 -5.38
N GLN A 272 -6.25 -21.18 -5.59
CA GLN A 272 -6.32 -22.60 -5.95
C GLN A 272 -6.31 -22.81 -7.46
N ALA A 273 -5.23 -23.41 -7.96
CA ALA A 273 -5.20 -23.89 -9.33
C ALA A 273 -6.12 -25.10 -9.47
N THR A 274 -7.16 -24.98 -10.32
CA THR A 274 -7.97 -26.12 -10.76
C THR A 274 -7.09 -27.03 -11.65
N GLY A 275 -6.34 -27.95 -11.04
CA GLY A 275 -5.55 -28.94 -11.79
C GLY A 275 -4.26 -29.45 -11.15
N SER A 276 -3.86 -29.00 -9.96
CA SER A 276 -2.56 -29.40 -9.36
C SER A 276 -2.53 -30.80 -8.74
N GLY A 277 -3.55 -31.64 -8.91
CA GLY A 277 -3.61 -32.99 -8.32
C GLY A 277 -3.70 -33.02 -6.78
N GLN A 278 -3.55 -31.88 -6.11
CA GLN A 278 -3.77 -31.73 -4.68
C GLN A 278 -5.27 -31.68 -4.38
N PRO A 279 -5.71 -32.24 -3.23
CA PRO A 279 -7.08 -32.09 -2.79
C PRO A 279 -7.39 -30.59 -2.63
N PRO A 280 -8.55 -30.12 -3.11
CA PRO A 280 -8.91 -28.72 -2.99
C PRO A 280 -8.96 -28.35 -1.51
N THR A 281 -8.12 -27.41 -1.08
CA THR A 281 -8.22 -26.85 0.26
C THR A 281 -9.63 -26.27 0.41
N PRO A 282 -10.29 -26.40 1.57
CA PRO A 282 -11.55 -25.70 1.77
C PRO A 282 -11.38 -24.20 1.51
N PRO A 283 -12.40 -23.54 0.92
CA PRO A 283 -12.37 -22.09 0.76
C PRO A 283 -12.21 -21.42 2.13
N ASP A 284 -11.50 -20.30 2.18
CA ASP A 284 -11.49 -19.46 3.36
C ASP A 284 -12.91 -18.94 3.67
N TYR A 285 -13.08 -18.37 4.86
CA TYR A 285 -14.40 -17.97 5.34
C TYR A 285 -15.05 -16.90 4.44
N GLU A 286 -14.28 -15.96 3.90
CA GLU A 286 -14.77 -14.91 3.01
C GLU A 286 -15.17 -15.45 1.62
N THR A 287 -14.41 -16.41 1.10
CA THR A 287 -14.71 -17.14 -0.14
C THR A 287 -15.96 -18.00 0.03
N ALA A 288 -16.10 -18.69 1.16
CA ALA A 288 -17.31 -19.45 1.49
C ALA A 288 -18.54 -18.52 1.59
N CYS A 289 -18.39 -17.33 2.18
CA CYS A 289 -19.41 -16.29 2.19
C CYS A 289 -19.81 -15.86 0.78
N LEU A 290 -18.85 -15.56 -0.10
CA LEU A 290 -19.12 -15.17 -1.48
C LEU A 290 -19.86 -16.28 -2.24
N GLN A 291 -19.40 -17.52 -2.12
CA GLN A 291 -20.05 -18.68 -2.74
C GLN A 291 -21.49 -18.84 -2.25
N ALA A 292 -21.76 -18.66 -0.95
CA ALA A 292 -23.11 -18.70 -0.40
C ALA A 292 -24.03 -17.64 -1.03
N ILE A 293 -23.53 -16.43 -1.26
CA ILE A 293 -24.27 -15.36 -1.96
C ILE A 293 -24.55 -15.74 -3.41
N LEU A 294 -23.52 -16.17 -4.16
CA LEU A 294 -23.66 -16.49 -5.57
C LEU A 294 -24.56 -17.71 -5.81
N ASN A 295 -24.50 -18.71 -4.93
CA ASN A 295 -25.40 -19.86 -4.94
C ASN A 295 -26.85 -19.43 -4.67
N HIS A 296 -27.07 -18.51 -3.73
CA HIS A 296 -28.40 -17.95 -3.48
C HIS A 296 -28.96 -17.19 -4.70
N CYS A 297 -28.09 -16.51 -5.46
CA CYS A 297 -28.45 -15.88 -6.73
C CYS A 297 -28.72 -16.90 -7.86
N GLY A 298 -28.47 -18.21 -7.67
CA GLY A 298 -28.55 -19.20 -8.75
C GLY A 298 -27.46 -19.04 -9.82
N ALA A 299 -26.37 -18.32 -9.50
CA ALA A 299 -25.23 -18.18 -10.39
C ALA A 299 -24.39 -19.47 -10.42
N THR A 300 -23.72 -19.75 -11.54
CA THR A 300 -22.98 -21.02 -11.72
C THR A 300 -21.48 -20.77 -11.83
N ASN A 301 -20.69 -21.39 -10.95
CA ASN A 301 -19.23 -21.38 -11.11
C ASN A 301 -18.83 -22.34 -12.24
N VAL A 302 -18.30 -21.80 -13.33
CA VAL A 302 -17.90 -22.59 -14.52
C VAL A 302 -16.39 -22.80 -14.60
N GLY A 303 -15.62 -22.32 -13.61
CA GLY A 303 -14.16 -22.45 -13.55
C GLY A 303 -13.41 -21.45 -14.44
N LEU A 304 -12.08 -21.47 -14.35
CA LEU A 304 -11.21 -20.43 -14.90
C LEU A 304 -11.08 -20.44 -16.42
N LYS A 305 -11.43 -21.54 -17.10
CA LYS A 305 -11.21 -21.71 -18.56
C LYS A 305 -12.44 -21.48 -19.43
N LYS A 306 -13.63 -21.42 -18.83
CA LYS A 306 -14.91 -21.27 -19.56
C LYS A 306 -15.29 -19.80 -19.72
N ASP A 307 -16.23 -19.56 -20.63
CA ASP A 307 -16.84 -18.26 -20.81
C ASP A 307 -17.71 -17.87 -19.61
N VAL A 308 -17.44 -16.68 -19.08
CA VAL A 308 -18.08 -16.15 -17.87
C VAL A 308 -18.70 -14.78 -18.12
N LYS A 309 -19.61 -14.34 -17.24
CA LYS A 309 -20.14 -12.97 -17.20
C LYS A 309 -19.54 -12.16 -16.05
N ALA A 310 -18.97 -12.83 -15.05
CA ALA A 310 -18.24 -12.19 -13.96
C ALA A 310 -16.99 -12.99 -13.57
N VAL A 311 -15.91 -12.28 -13.25
CA VAL A 311 -14.70 -12.82 -12.63
C VAL A 311 -14.60 -12.27 -11.22
N PHE A 312 -14.52 -13.13 -10.22
CA PHE A 312 -14.29 -12.75 -8.83
C PHE A 312 -12.86 -13.14 -8.42
N LEU A 313 -12.08 -12.17 -7.95
CA LEU A 313 -10.69 -12.33 -7.52
C LEU A 313 -10.57 -12.00 -6.03
N HIS A 314 -10.02 -12.90 -5.23
CA HIS A 314 -9.68 -12.58 -3.86
C HIS A 314 -8.60 -11.49 -3.86
N VAL A 315 -8.76 -10.46 -3.03
CA VAL A 315 -7.89 -9.28 -3.06
C VAL A 315 -6.44 -9.61 -2.71
N GLY A 316 -6.21 -10.62 -1.86
CA GLY A 316 -4.88 -11.16 -1.55
C GLY A 316 -4.21 -11.95 -2.68
N MET A 317 -4.96 -12.30 -3.73
CA MET A 317 -4.50 -13.19 -4.81
C MET A 317 -4.23 -12.47 -6.13
N LEU A 318 -4.34 -11.13 -6.15
CA LEU A 318 -4.00 -10.29 -7.30
C LEU A 318 -2.60 -10.59 -7.89
N PRO A 319 -1.52 -10.80 -7.10
CA PRO A 319 -0.20 -11.12 -7.67
C PRO A 319 -0.15 -12.43 -8.47
N THR A 320 -1.15 -13.29 -8.31
CA THR A 320 -1.27 -14.58 -9.01
C THR A 320 -2.40 -14.61 -10.03
N MET A 321 -3.00 -13.45 -10.34
CA MET A 321 -4.16 -13.38 -11.24
C MET A 321 -3.87 -13.85 -12.66
N TRP A 322 -2.60 -13.88 -13.08
CA TRP A 322 -2.19 -14.43 -14.37
C TRP A 322 -2.57 -15.92 -14.53
N LYS A 323 -2.82 -16.63 -13.42
CA LYS A 323 -3.36 -18.00 -13.44
C LYS A 323 -4.82 -18.07 -13.88
N VAL A 324 -5.54 -16.95 -13.86
CA VAL A 324 -6.86 -16.82 -14.49
C VAL A 324 -6.61 -16.68 -15.99
N GLY A 325 -6.48 -17.80 -16.70
CA GLY A 325 -6.02 -17.81 -18.10
C GLY A 325 -6.73 -16.80 -19.01
N ALA A 326 -5.99 -16.27 -19.99
CA ALA A 326 -6.45 -15.31 -20.99
C ALA A 326 -6.99 -13.99 -20.41
N MET A 327 -6.41 -13.47 -19.31
CA MET A 327 -6.82 -12.18 -18.71
C MET A 327 -6.80 -11.02 -19.72
N SER A 328 -5.73 -10.88 -20.48
CA SER A 328 -5.58 -9.86 -21.52
C SER A 328 -6.69 -9.95 -22.56
N ALA A 329 -6.92 -11.16 -23.10
CA ALA A 329 -7.97 -11.39 -24.08
C ALA A 329 -9.38 -11.15 -23.51
N ARG A 330 -9.65 -11.55 -22.25
CA ARG A 330 -10.91 -11.27 -21.55
C ARG A 330 -11.18 -9.77 -21.41
N ARG A 331 -10.17 -9.00 -21.05
CA ARG A 331 -10.29 -7.54 -20.89
C ARG A 331 -10.46 -6.85 -22.24
N SER A 332 -9.79 -7.33 -23.28
CA SER A 332 -9.74 -6.70 -24.62
C SER A 332 -10.87 -7.11 -25.57
N LYS A 333 -11.37 -8.36 -25.51
CA LYS A 333 -12.34 -8.91 -26.48
C LYS A 333 -13.78 -9.00 -25.95
N ARG A 334 -13.98 -8.84 -24.65
CA ARG A 334 -15.28 -9.09 -23.99
C ARG A 334 -15.70 -7.92 -23.11
N PRO A 335 -16.11 -6.76 -23.66
CA PRO A 335 -16.44 -5.57 -22.87
C PRO A 335 -17.60 -5.80 -21.88
N GLU A 336 -18.46 -6.79 -22.12
CA GLU A 336 -19.59 -7.12 -21.24
C GLU A 336 -19.19 -7.91 -19.98
N LEU A 337 -17.96 -8.43 -19.93
CA LEU A 337 -17.44 -9.15 -18.77
C LEU A 337 -17.13 -8.16 -17.63
N ARG A 338 -17.56 -8.48 -16.41
CA ARG A 338 -17.27 -7.66 -15.22
C ARG A 338 -16.24 -8.35 -14.32
N PHE A 339 -15.35 -7.57 -13.72
CA PHE A 339 -14.34 -8.08 -12.79
C PHE A 339 -14.59 -7.49 -11.41
N PHE A 340 -14.49 -8.33 -10.38
CA PHE A 340 -14.68 -7.94 -9.00
C PHE A 340 -13.52 -8.43 -8.15
N THR A 341 -13.00 -7.58 -7.29
CA THR A 341 -12.19 -8.01 -6.14
C THR A 341 -13.08 -8.25 -4.93
N TYR A 342 -12.71 -9.20 -4.07
CA TYR A 342 -13.43 -9.49 -2.83
C TYR A 342 -12.48 -9.85 -1.67
N GLY A 343 -13.01 -9.76 -0.45
CA GLY A 343 -12.34 -10.21 0.78
C GLY A 343 -11.41 -9.17 1.39
N THR A 344 -10.58 -9.64 2.32
CA THR A 344 -9.61 -8.86 3.08
C THR A 344 -8.19 -9.42 2.87
N HIS A 345 -7.18 -8.56 2.98
CA HIS A 345 -5.79 -9.00 3.00
C HIS A 345 -4.90 -7.93 3.62
N GLU A 346 -3.93 -8.34 4.44
CA GLU A 346 -3.02 -7.46 5.17
C GLU A 346 -2.16 -6.56 4.28
N THR A 347 -1.84 -7.01 3.05
CA THR A 347 -1.07 -6.22 2.08
C THR A 347 -1.92 -5.18 1.35
N VAL A 348 -3.23 -5.17 1.56
CA VAL A 348 -4.18 -4.34 0.84
C VAL A 348 -4.87 -3.39 1.80
N HIS A 349 -4.97 -2.12 1.41
CA HIS A 349 -5.58 -1.10 2.26
C HIS A 349 -7.04 -1.44 2.62
N PRO A 350 -7.50 -1.21 3.87
CA PRO A 350 -8.87 -1.53 4.27
C PRO A 350 -9.96 -0.86 3.44
N SER A 351 -9.69 0.31 2.84
CA SER A 351 -10.66 0.93 1.91
C SER A 351 -10.91 0.11 0.64
N ARG A 352 -10.10 -0.92 0.35
CA ARG A 352 -10.23 -1.86 -0.76
C ARG A 352 -10.81 -3.21 -0.33
N TRP A 353 -11.05 -3.41 0.96
CA TRP A 353 -11.66 -4.65 1.46
C TRP A 353 -13.15 -4.74 1.13
N GLY A 354 -13.66 -5.96 1.16
CA GLY A 354 -15.00 -6.29 0.71
C GLY A 354 -15.07 -6.37 -0.81
N LEU A 355 -16.28 -6.25 -1.36
CA LEU A 355 -16.53 -6.43 -2.77
C LEU A 355 -16.42 -5.11 -3.53
N LYS A 356 -15.61 -5.09 -4.60
CA LYS A 356 -15.48 -3.94 -5.50
C LYS A 356 -15.39 -4.37 -6.94
N GLU A 357 -16.05 -3.65 -7.82
CA GLU A 357 -15.79 -3.76 -9.26
C GLU A 357 -14.44 -3.15 -9.59
N VAL A 358 -13.71 -3.79 -10.51
CA VAL A 358 -12.42 -3.35 -11.01
C VAL A 358 -12.38 -3.55 -12.53
N TRP A 359 -11.49 -2.82 -13.18
CA TRP A 359 -11.25 -2.83 -14.63
C TRP A 359 -12.53 -2.66 -15.46
N PRO A 360 -13.34 -1.60 -15.22
CA PRO A 360 -14.65 -1.46 -15.84
C PRO A 360 -14.57 -1.22 -17.35
N ILE A 361 -13.82 -0.21 -17.80
CA ILE A 361 -13.77 0.23 -19.20
C ILE A 361 -12.43 0.92 -19.53
N GLY A 362 -12.18 1.27 -20.79
CA GLY A 362 -11.04 2.10 -21.16
C GLY A 362 -9.70 1.37 -21.13
N GLY A 363 -8.61 2.11 -21.04
CA GLY A 363 -7.28 1.50 -20.93
C GLY A 363 -6.11 2.43 -20.68
N VAL A 364 -4.99 1.82 -20.35
CA VAL A 364 -3.69 2.48 -20.16
C VAL A 364 -2.73 1.98 -21.22
N VAL A 365 -2.06 2.90 -21.91
CA VAL A 365 -1.05 2.61 -22.94
C VAL A 365 0.34 2.96 -22.44
N THR A 366 1.31 2.10 -22.75
CA THR A 366 2.75 2.42 -22.63
C THR A 366 3.52 1.95 -23.85
N PHE A 367 4.79 2.32 -23.94
CA PHE A 367 5.61 2.14 -25.14
C PHE A 367 6.94 1.46 -24.81
N THR A 368 7.38 0.53 -25.65
CA THR A 368 8.75 0.02 -25.62
C THR A 368 9.70 1.00 -26.30
N MET A 369 10.99 0.83 -26.05
CA MET A 369 12.04 1.58 -26.74
C MET A 369 11.94 1.40 -28.27
N LYS A 370 11.72 0.17 -28.74
CA LYS A 370 11.66 -0.14 -30.17
C LYS A 370 10.45 0.49 -30.85
N ALA A 371 9.30 0.55 -30.19
CA ALA A 371 8.13 1.26 -30.72
C ALA A 371 8.46 2.72 -31.07
N VAL A 372 9.17 3.40 -30.17
CA VAL A 372 9.56 4.80 -30.35
C VAL A 372 10.65 4.95 -31.42
N THR A 373 11.70 4.11 -31.40
CA THR A 373 12.81 4.24 -32.36
C THR A 373 12.44 3.85 -33.79
N GLU A 374 11.52 2.89 -33.97
CA GLU A 374 11.10 2.45 -35.29
C GLU A 374 10.12 3.44 -35.93
N ASN A 375 9.21 4.03 -35.14
CA ASN A 375 8.18 4.91 -35.68
C ASN A 375 7.67 5.95 -34.65
N LEU A 376 8.51 6.95 -34.39
CA LEU A 376 8.19 8.05 -33.46
C LEU A 376 6.90 8.79 -33.87
N PHE A 377 6.67 9.00 -35.16
CA PHE A 377 5.49 9.71 -35.65
C PHE A 377 4.18 9.01 -35.31
N ASP A 378 4.12 7.68 -35.48
CA ASP A 378 2.94 6.90 -35.11
C ASP A 378 2.72 6.87 -33.60
N VAL A 379 3.81 6.82 -32.81
CA VAL A 379 3.73 6.95 -31.34
C VAL A 379 3.14 8.30 -30.95
N CYS A 380 3.66 9.40 -31.48
CA CYS A 380 3.14 10.75 -31.19
C CYS A 380 1.66 10.88 -31.57
N ARG A 381 1.27 10.37 -32.75
CA ARG A 381 -0.13 10.36 -33.21
C ARG A 381 -1.03 9.53 -32.29
N LEU A 382 -0.53 8.38 -31.80
CA LEU A 382 -1.26 7.56 -30.85
C LEU A 382 -1.44 8.27 -29.50
N VAL A 383 -0.39 8.93 -28.98
CA VAL A 383 -0.48 9.77 -27.77
C VAL A 383 -1.54 10.86 -27.93
N ASP A 384 -1.54 11.59 -29.04
CA ASP A 384 -2.56 12.63 -29.30
C ASP A 384 -3.99 12.06 -29.42
N ARG A 385 -4.15 10.81 -29.88
CA ARG A 385 -5.45 10.13 -29.86
C ARG A 385 -5.84 9.73 -28.45
N VAL A 386 -4.93 9.13 -27.68
CA VAL A 386 -5.18 8.74 -26.28
C VAL A 386 -5.55 9.96 -25.44
N ASN A 387 -4.82 11.07 -25.55
CA ASN A 387 -5.08 12.31 -24.82
C ASN A 387 -6.47 12.93 -25.14
N ARG A 388 -7.02 12.69 -26.34
CA ARG A 388 -8.37 13.14 -26.71
C ARG A 388 -9.47 12.18 -26.28
N HIS A 389 -9.12 11.00 -25.77
CA HIS A 389 -10.06 9.95 -25.44
C HIS A 389 -10.37 9.96 -23.94
N PRO A 390 -11.64 10.10 -23.51
CA PRO A 390 -11.98 10.32 -22.10
C PRO A 390 -11.72 9.11 -21.18
N LEU A 391 -11.70 7.90 -21.74
CA LEU A 391 -11.51 6.65 -21.00
C LEU A 391 -10.10 6.05 -21.14
N TRP A 392 -9.16 6.76 -21.75
CA TRP A 392 -7.82 6.24 -21.98
C TRP A 392 -6.76 7.20 -21.49
N THR A 393 -5.65 6.64 -21.02
CA THR A 393 -4.48 7.42 -20.64
C THR A 393 -3.21 6.71 -21.11
N CYS A 394 -2.11 7.45 -21.21
CA CYS A 394 -0.83 6.87 -21.57
C CYS A 394 0.30 7.41 -20.70
N PHE A 395 1.25 6.52 -20.41
CA PHE A 395 2.48 6.86 -19.72
C PHE A 395 3.67 6.20 -20.39
N ILE A 396 4.85 6.75 -20.18
CA ILE A 396 6.11 6.16 -20.60
C ILE A 396 7.08 6.08 -19.41
N PRO A 397 7.75 4.93 -19.17
CA PRO A 397 8.78 4.85 -18.16
C PRO A 397 9.99 5.73 -18.51
N PRO A 398 10.58 6.44 -17.53
CA PRO A 398 11.79 7.25 -17.76
C PRO A 398 12.94 6.50 -18.42
N VAL A 399 13.11 5.22 -18.07
CA VAL A 399 14.15 4.36 -18.65
C VAL A 399 13.98 4.16 -20.15
N VAL A 400 12.74 4.17 -20.66
CA VAL A 400 12.46 4.00 -22.09
C VAL A 400 12.93 5.25 -22.84
N VAL A 401 12.57 6.44 -22.35
CA VAL A 401 12.99 7.72 -22.96
C VAL A 401 14.52 7.86 -22.96
N GLY A 402 15.16 7.53 -21.83
CA GLY A 402 16.62 7.54 -21.72
C GLY A 402 17.30 6.57 -22.68
N ALA A 403 16.75 5.36 -22.86
CA ALA A 403 17.25 4.38 -23.80
C ALA A 403 17.11 4.85 -25.26
N VAL A 404 15.95 5.40 -25.63
CA VAL A 404 15.71 5.96 -26.98
C VAL A 404 16.72 7.06 -27.28
N ALA A 405 16.95 7.97 -26.32
CA ALA A 405 17.91 9.05 -26.47
C ALA A 405 19.33 8.50 -26.69
N LYS A 406 19.79 7.55 -25.88
CA LYS A 406 21.15 6.98 -26.05
C LYS A 406 21.32 6.24 -27.37
N ALA A 407 20.35 5.43 -27.78
CA ALA A 407 20.45 4.65 -29.01
C ALA A 407 20.40 5.52 -30.27
N THR A 408 19.71 6.66 -30.23
CA THR A 408 19.60 7.55 -31.39
C THR A 408 20.77 8.53 -31.51
N SER A 409 21.50 8.80 -30.42
CA SER A 409 22.68 9.68 -30.41
C SER A 409 23.95 9.10 -31.04
N LYS A 410 23.99 7.81 -31.38
CA LYS A 410 25.14 7.13 -32.04
C LYS A 410 26.51 7.43 -31.37
N GLY A 411 26.54 7.46 -30.05
CA GLY A 411 27.76 7.73 -29.26
C GLY A 411 28.01 9.20 -28.89
N SER A 412 27.21 10.14 -29.40
CA SER A 412 27.22 11.54 -28.93
C SER A 412 26.44 11.69 -27.62
N ASP A 413 26.69 12.77 -26.88
CA ASP A 413 25.89 13.11 -25.68
C ASP A 413 24.47 13.55 -26.08
N PRO A 414 23.41 12.84 -25.66
CA PRO A 414 22.03 13.20 -25.99
C PRO A 414 21.61 14.60 -25.51
N LEU A 415 22.19 15.11 -24.42
CA LEU A 415 21.85 16.46 -23.93
C LEU A 415 22.40 17.55 -24.84
N VAL A 416 23.62 17.35 -25.37
CA VAL A 416 24.24 18.28 -26.32
C VAL A 416 23.48 18.31 -27.64
N LEU A 417 23.06 17.13 -28.15
CA LEU A 417 22.24 17.06 -29.36
C LEU A 417 20.88 17.74 -29.16
N PHE A 418 20.27 17.59 -27.98
CA PHE A 418 19.03 18.28 -27.63
C PHE A 418 19.22 19.80 -27.62
N ASP A 419 20.28 20.30 -27.00
CA ASP A 419 20.59 21.75 -26.94
C ASP A 419 20.81 22.37 -28.33
N ARG A 420 21.24 21.57 -29.31
CA ARG A 420 21.40 21.97 -30.72
C ARG A 420 20.13 21.82 -31.56
N ASN A 421 19.03 21.38 -30.96
CA ASN A 421 17.78 21.04 -31.66
C ASN A 421 17.94 19.93 -32.72
N GLU A 422 18.91 19.03 -32.51
CA GLU A 422 19.19 17.85 -33.36
C GLU A 422 18.72 16.54 -32.71
N GLY A 423 18.12 16.63 -31.52
CA GLY A 423 17.70 15.47 -30.73
C GLY A 423 16.46 14.77 -31.28
N PHE A 424 16.55 13.47 -31.55
CA PHE A 424 15.43 12.63 -32.00
C PHE A 424 14.23 12.66 -31.04
N CYS A 425 14.48 12.77 -29.73
CA CYS A 425 13.44 12.72 -28.70
C CYS A 425 12.64 14.02 -28.53
N ALA A 426 12.97 15.11 -29.21
CA ALA A 426 12.32 16.42 -28.99
C ALA A 426 10.78 16.38 -29.09
N PRO A 427 10.16 15.73 -30.10
CA PRO A 427 8.70 15.63 -30.16
C PRO A 427 8.10 14.87 -28.97
N LEU A 428 8.76 13.80 -28.52
CA LEU A 428 8.31 13.00 -27.38
C LEU A 428 8.38 13.80 -26.07
N LEU A 429 9.46 14.56 -25.88
CA LEU A 429 9.64 15.42 -24.71
C LEU A 429 8.60 16.54 -24.66
N SER A 430 8.23 17.11 -25.81
CA SER A 430 7.14 18.09 -25.90
C SER A 430 5.82 17.49 -25.42
N LEU A 431 5.48 16.26 -25.83
CA LEU A 431 4.26 15.59 -25.38
C LEU A 431 4.24 15.35 -23.86
N ILE A 432 5.41 15.12 -23.26
CA ILE A 432 5.56 14.98 -21.80
C ILE A 432 5.39 16.34 -21.12
N GLU A 433 6.08 17.37 -21.61
CA GLU A 433 6.00 18.73 -21.07
C GLU A 433 4.58 19.32 -21.16
N ASP A 434 3.86 19.03 -22.24
CA ASP A 434 2.46 19.44 -22.45
C ASP A 434 1.45 18.63 -21.62
N GLY A 435 1.90 17.62 -20.87
CA GLY A 435 1.05 16.76 -20.04
C GLY A 435 0.21 15.72 -20.82
N LYS A 436 0.43 15.56 -22.13
CA LYS A 436 -0.27 14.58 -22.98
C LYS A 436 0.25 13.16 -22.78
N LEU A 437 1.52 13.01 -22.42
CA LEU A 437 2.18 11.75 -22.11
C LEU A 437 2.77 11.82 -20.70
N SER A 438 2.26 11.02 -19.78
CA SER A 438 2.80 11.03 -18.41
C SER A 438 4.15 10.32 -18.34
N LEU A 439 5.16 10.94 -17.75
CA LEU A 439 6.43 10.30 -17.45
C LEU A 439 6.37 9.66 -16.06
N LEU A 440 6.14 8.34 -15.98
CA LEU A 440 5.80 7.67 -14.72
C LEU A 440 6.53 6.34 -14.55
N THR A 441 6.81 6.00 -13.30
CA THR A 441 7.08 4.63 -12.85
C THR A 441 5.92 4.19 -11.96
N ALA A 442 5.62 2.89 -11.95
CA ALA A 442 4.64 2.31 -11.06
C ALA A 442 5.06 2.54 -9.60
N PRO A 443 4.15 3.00 -8.74
CA PRO A 443 4.47 3.18 -7.34
C PRO A 443 4.75 1.81 -6.68
N PRO A 444 5.58 1.78 -5.63
CA PRO A 444 5.91 0.54 -4.93
C PRO A 444 4.65 -0.18 -4.42
N LEU A 445 4.50 -1.46 -4.77
CA LEU A 445 3.35 -2.28 -4.34
C LEU A 445 3.38 -2.63 -2.85
N ARG A 446 4.56 -2.61 -2.22
CA ARG A 446 4.74 -2.93 -0.80
C ARG A 446 5.00 -1.66 0.00
N ARG A 447 4.30 -1.52 1.13
CA ARG A 447 4.39 -0.39 2.06
C ARG A 447 5.58 -0.48 3.03
N GLN A 448 6.40 -1.51 2.94
CA GLN A 448 7.48 -1.74 3.89
C GLN A 448 8.69 -0.87 3.54
N PRO A 449 9.21 -0.07 4.49
CA PRO A 449 10.49 0.61 4.34
C PRO A 449 11.57 -0.39 3.97
N ARG A 450 12.48 -0.03 3.05
CA ARG A 450 13.62 -0.88 2.69
C ARG A 450 14.90 -0.23 3.19
N GLU A 451 15.80 -1.06 3.70
CA GLU A 451 17.15 -0.61 4.06
C GLU A 451 17.87 -0.12 2.80
N ILE A 452 18.37 1.11 2.85
CA ILE A 452 19.24 1.63 1.80
C ILE A 452 20.57 0.88 1.94
N GLY A 453 21.05 0.24 0.87
CA GLY A 453 22.24 -0.63 0.86
C GLY A 453 23.57 0.01 1.32
N THR A 454 23.53 1.22 1.86
CA THR A 454 24.64 1.94 2.49
C THR A 454 24.63 1.85 4.02
N GLY A 455 23.67 1.16 4.65
CA GLY A 455 23.54 1.06 6.11
C GLY A 455 23.21 2.40 6.80
N LYS A 456 22.88 3.45 6.02
CA LYS A 456 22.60 4.81 6.51
C LYS A 456 21.11 5.16 6.36
N GLY A 457 20.27 4.37 7.03
CA GLY A 457 18.86 4.68 7.23
C GLY A 457 17.87 3.93 6.33
N TRP A 458 16.60 4.08 6.68
CA TRP A 458 15.47 3.49 5.97
C TRP A 458 14.92 4.50 4.96
N ALA A 459 14.81 4.09 3.69
CA ALA A 459 14.05 4.87 2.72
C ALA A 459 12.61 4.35 2.71
N ASP A 460 11.67 5.25 2.97
CA ASP A 460 10.30 5.02 2.54
C ASP A 460 10.24 5.18 1.02
N LEU A 461 10.23 4.04 0.31
CA LEU A 461 10.17 3.99 -1.14
C LEU A 461 8.93 4.72 -1.69
N ARG A 462 7.83 4.77 -0.92
CA ARG A 462 6.64 5.51 -1.32
C ARG A 462 6.89 7.01 -1.27
N THR A 463 7.43 7.52 -0.17
CA THR A 463 7.78 8.94 -0.06
C THR A 463 8.82 9.34 -1.11
N ALA A 464 9.83 8.50 -1.35
CA ALA A 464 10.81 8.74 -2.41
C ALA A 464 10.16 8.79 -3.81
N TRP A 465 9.24 7.85 -4.09
CA TRP A 465 8.48 7.84 -5.33
C TRP A 465 7.61 9.10 -5.47
N ILE A 466 6.86 9.46 -4.43
CA ILE A 466 6.00 10.66 -4.40
C ILE A 466 6.83 11.92 -4.66
N SER A 467 7.93 12.11 -3.93
CA SER A 467 8.84 13.25 -4.12
C SER A 467 9.43 13.26 -5.53
N GLY A 468 9.75 12.09 -6.08
CA GLY A 468 10.18 11.95 -7.47
C GLY A 468 9.12 12.45 -8.46
N GLN A 469 7.85 12.05 -8.28
CA GLN A 469 6.75 12.50 -9.14
C GLN A 469 6.50 14.01 -9.03
N PHE A 470 6.50 14.57 -7.82
CA PHE A 470 6.35 16.02 -7.63
C PHE A 470 7.48 16.80 -8.29
N SER A 471 8.70 16.26 -8.27
CA SER A 471 9.85 16.89 -8.92
C SER A 471 9.68 16.97 -10.43
N LEU A 472 8.97 16.02 -11.06
CA LEU A 472 8.76 15.99 -12.52
C LEU A 472 7.79 17.08 -13.01
N ILE A 473 6.84 17.52 -12.17
CA ILE A 473 5.76 18.45 -12.57
C ILE A 473 6.31 19.79 -13.08
N SER A 474 7.42 20.27 -12.51
CA SER A 474 8.03 21.56 -12.88
C SER A 474 9.17 21.45 -13.89
N MET A 475 9.53 20.23 -14.32
CA MET A 475 10.66 20.04 -15.22
C MET A 475 10.32 20.45 -16.65
N LYS A 476 11.31 21.06 -17.31
CA LYS A 476 11.30 21.35 -18.74
C LYS A 476 11.92 20.22 -19.55
N SER A 477 11.63 20.15 -20.85
CA SER A 477 12.10 19.09 -21.76
C SER A 477 13.56 18.68 -21.56
N ARG A 478 14.48 19.64 -21.40
CA ARG A 478 15.90 19.35 -21.14
C ARG A 478 16.15 18.63 -19.81
N SER A 479 15.53 19.09 -18.73
CA SER A 479 15.64 18.50 -17.39
C SER A 479 14.95 17.13 -17.32
N ILE A 480 13.83 16.98 -18.04
CA ILE A 480 13.14 15.71 -18.23
C ILE A 480 14.09 14.70 -18.88
N LEU A 481 14.76 15.08 -19.97
CA LEU A 481 15.71 14.22 -20.66
C LEU A 481 16.87 13.79 -19.75
N ASP A 482 17.47 14.73 -19.02
CA ASP A 482 18.53 14.44 -18.04
C ASP A 482 18.06 13.46 -16.95
N ALA A 483 16.88 13.66 -16.38
CA ALA A 483 16.30 12.74 -15.40
C ALA A 483 16.06 11.32 -15.98
N CYS A 484 15.63 11.24 -17.25
CA CYS A 484 15.45 9.97 -17.95
C CYS A 484 16.78 9.26 -18.21
N LEU A 485 17.83 9.98 -18.60
CA LEU A 485 19.18 9.44 -18.80
C LEU A 485 19.74 8.89 -17.49
N ARG A 486 19.60 9.64 -16.38
CA ARG A 486 20.00 9.18 -15.05
C ARG A 486 19.26 7.92 -14.62
N SER A 487 17.95 7.85 -14.88
CA SER A 487 17.13 6.67 -14.59
C SER A 487 17.57 5.46 -15.42
N PHE A 488 17.86 5.66 -16.70
CA PHE A 488 18.38 4.63 -17.59
C PHE A 488 19.76 4.12 -17.09
N ASP A 489 20.69 5.02 -16.79
CA ASP A 489 22.04 4.63 -16.36
C ASP A 489 22.06 3.91 -15.02
N ALA A 490 21.18 4.29 -14.10
CA ALA A 490 21.03 3.61 -12.82
C ALA A 490 20.61 2.14 -12.97
N LEU A 491 19.79 1.81 -13.98
CA LEU A 491 19.24 0.47 -14.19
C LEU A 491 20.00 -0.35 -15.24
N HIS A 492 20.55 0.30 -16.26
CA HIS A 492 21.10 -0.34 -17.45
C HIS A 492 22.49 0.15 -17.84
N GLY A 493 23.14 1.02 -17.06
CA GLY A 493 24.49 1.52 -17.38
C GLY A 493 25.56 0.43 -17.49
N LYS A 494 25.26 -0.80 -17.02
CA LYS A 494 26.13 -1.99 -17.12
C LYS A 494 25.57 -3.08 -18.03
N THR A 495 24.40 -2.90 -18.63
CA THR A 495 23.77 -3.90 -19.50
C THR A 495 24.47 -3.89 -20.86
N PRO A 496 24.83 -5.05 -21.44
CA PRO A 496 25.44 -5.12 -22.77
C PRO A 496 24.55 -4.49 -23.85
N GLU A 497 25.14 -3.81 -24.84
CA GLU A 497 24.39 -3.06 -25.86
C GLU A 497 23.38 -3.94 -26.64
N SER A 498 23.75 -5.19 -26.92
CA SER A 498 22.89 -6.18 -27.57
C SER A 498 21.64 -6.56 -26.77
N GLU A 499 21.65 -6.35 -25.45
CA GLU A 499 20.57 -6.74 -24.54
C GLU A 499 19.70 -5.55 -24.11
N ILE A 500 20.16 -4.31 -24.31
CA ILE A 500 19.49 -3.09 -23.85
C ILE A 500 18.03 -3.05 -24.32
N ALA A 501 17.77 -3.30 -25.61
CA ALA A 501 16.42 -3.20 -26.16
C ALA A 501 15.45 -4.17 -25.48
N SER A 502 15.87 -5.43 -25.29
CA SER A 502 15.08 -6.45 -24.60
C SER A 502 14.88 -6.10 -23.12
N ALA A 503 15.95 -5.69 -22.43
CA ALA A 503 15.91 -5.34 -21.01
C ALA A 503 14.99 -4.14 -20.73
N VAL A 504 15.03 -3.12 -21.59
CA VAL A 504 14.17 -1.93 -21.47
C VAL A 504 12.70 -2.26 -21.79
N ALA A 505 12.45 -3.13 -22.79
CA ALA A 505 11.10 -3.61 -23.08
C ALA A 505 10.51 -4.41 -21.91
N GLN A 506 11.31 -5.27 -21.28
CA GLN A 506 10.91 -5.99 -20.06
C GLN A 506 10.59 -5.05 -18.91
N ASN A 507 11.33 -3.95 -18.77
CA ASN A 507 10.97 -2.91 -17.80
C ASN A 507 9.64 -2.26 -18.13
N ALA A 508 9.37 -1.87 -19.38
CA ALA A 508 8.06 -1.31 -19.75
C ALA A 508 6.89 -2.25 -19.42
N MET A 509 7.06 -3.55 -19.68
CA MET A 509 6.05 -4.56 -19.32
C MET A 509 5.89 -4.70 -17.80
N LYS A 510 6.99 -4.76 -17.05
CA LYS A 510 6.96 -4.84 -15.58
C LYS A 510 6.31 -3.62 -14.94
N GLU A 511 6.58 -2.43 -15.47
CA GLU A 511 5.96 -1.18 -15.02
C GLU A 511 4.45 -1.21 -15.28
N MET A 512 4.00 -1.63 -16.47
CA MET A 512 2.58 -1.81 -16.77
C MET A 512 1.91 -2.89 -15.90
N ASP A 513 2.57 -4.02 -15.67
CA ASP A 513 2.11 -5.08 -14.77
C ASP A 513 1.94 -4.57 -13.33
N SER A 514 2.84 -3.73 -12.85
CA SER A 514 2.72 -3.13 -11.52
C SER A 514 1.65 -2.04 -11.48
N MET A 515 1.45 -1.32 -12.59
CA MET A 515 0.49 -0.22 -12.69
C MET A 515 -0.96 -0.70 -12.62
N GLN A 516 -1.28 -1.85 -13.22
CA GLN A 516 -2.65 -2.39 -13.22
C GLN A 516 -3.18 -2.79 -11.84
N PHE A 517 -2.33 -2.83 -10.81
CA PHE A 517 -2.72 -3.10 -9.42
C PHE A 517 -2.88 -1.82 -8.58
N GLN A 518 -2.64 -0.65 -9.16
CA GLN A 518 -2.85 0.61 -8.44
C GLN A 518 -4.34 0.89 -8.30
N PRO A 519 -4.85 1.24 -7.11
CA PRO A 519 -6.29 1.38 -6.88
C PRO A 519 -7.00 2.29 -7.88
N VAL A 520 -6.45 3.48 -8.16
CA VAL A 520 -7.03 4.42 -9.13
C VAL A 520 -7.07 3.80 -10.53
N ILE A 521 -6.01 3.09 -10.91
CA ILE A 521 -5.91 2.45 -12.21
C ILE A 521 -6.89 1.27 -12.33
N MET A 522 -7.00 0.46 -11.28
CA MET A 522 -7.97 -0.64 -11.20
C MET A 522 -9.41 -0.16 -11.24
N ASP A 523 -9.71 1.00 -10.64
CA ASP A 523 -11.08 1.51 -10.56
C ASP A 523 -11.55 2.12 -11.88
N GLU A 524 -10.63 2.60 -12.72
CA GLU A 524 -10.96 3.37 -13.92
C GLU A 524 -10.70 2.63 -15.23
N TYR A 525 -9.61 1.85 -15.33
CA TYR A 525 -9.11 1.35 -16.63
C TYR A 525 -9.17 -0.16 -16.75
N ARG A 526 -9.59 -0.65 -17.93
CA ARG A 526 -9.78 -2.08 -18.21
C ARG A 526 -8.60 -2.70 -18.95
N ARG A 527 -8.12 -2.06 -20.01
CA ARG A 527 -7.08 -2.60 -20.89
C ARG A 527 -5.71 -2.07 -20.49
N PHE A 528 -4.68 -2.91 -20.62
CA PHE A 528 -3.31 -2.57 -20.25
C PHE A 528 -2.41 -2.93 -21.42
N VAL A 529 -2.05 -1.92 -22.20
CA VAL A 529 -1.52 -2.10 -23.55
C VAL A 529 -0.06 -1.65 -23.60
N VAL A 530 0.83 -2.54 -24.01
CA VAL A 530 2.24 -2.26 -24.28
C VAL A 530 2.42 -2.21 -25.79
N VAL A 531 2.70 -1.03 -26.30
CA VAL A 531 2.96 -0.79 -27.72
C VAL A 531 4.42 -1.10 -27.99
N LYS A 532 4.66 -2.08 -28.86
CA LYS A 532 5.97 -2.60 -29.23
C LYS A 532 6.38 -2.24 -30.66
N GLY A 533 7.67 -2.39 -30.96
CA GLY A 533 8.18 -2.31 -32.33
C GLY A 533 7.52 -3.37 -33.24
N ALA A 534 7.39 -3.06 -34.52
CA ALA A 534 6.88 -4.00 -35.51
C ALA A 534 7.82 -5.22 -35.64
N THR A 535 9.13 -4.98 -35.57
CA THR A 535 10.15 -6.03 -35.65
C THR A 535 10.51 -6.64 -34.30
N GLU A 536 10.04 -6.03 -33.20
CA GLU A 536 10.36 -6.44 -31.85
C GLU A 536 9.68 -7.77 -31.48
N LYS A 537 10.49 -8.77 -31.19
CA LYS A 537 10.04 -10.03 -30.59
C LYS A 537 10.05 -9.86 -29.07
N VAL A 538 8.89 -9.56 -28.52
CA VAL A 538 8.68 -9.60 -27.08
C VAL A 538 8.41 -11.05 -26.71
N HIS A 539 9.17 -11.60 -25.78
CA HIS A 539 8.85 -12.91 -25.22
C HIS A 539 7.44 -12.83 -24.63
N ASP A 540 6.54 -13.64 -25.16
CA ASP A 540 5.24 -13.88 -24.55
C ASP A 540 5.54 -14.55 -23.22
N ASP A 541 5.51 -13.78 -22.13
CA ASP A 541 5.48 -14.37 -20.81
C ASP A 541 4.18 -15.18 -20.74
N ASP A 542 4.24 -16.43 -20.25
CA ASP A 542 3.05 -17.29 -20.09
C ASP A 542 1.93 -16.60 -19.27
N ARG A 543 2.28 -15.50 -18.60
CA ARG A 543 1.40 -14.55 -17.96
C ARG A 543 0.73 -13.64 -19.01
N GLU A 544 -0.28 -14.16 -19.71
CA GLU A 544 -1.15 -13.44 -20.67
C GLU A 544 -2.04 -12.35 -20.00
N ILE A 545 -1.43 -11.47 -19.21
CA ILE A 545 -2.10 -10.38 -18.50
C ILE A 545 -2.04 -9.08 -19.31
N LEU A 546 -0.97 -8.80 -20.04
CA LEU A 546 -0.85 -7.57 -20.82
C LEU A 546 -1.29 -7.76 -22.27
N GLU A 547 -1.79 -6.69 -22.89
CA GLU A 547 -2.04 -6.64 -24.33
C GLU A 547 -0.80 -6.07 -25.01
N VAL A 548 -0.08 -6.87 -25.79
CA VAL A 548 1.13 -6.44 -26.48
C VAL A 548 0.86 -6.33 -27.98
N VAL A 549 0.93 -5.11 -28.52
CA VAL A 549 0.54 -4.80 -29.91
C VAL A 549 1.50 -3.81 -30.56
N SER A 550 1.50 -3.70 -31.89
CA SER A 550 2.19 -2.61 -32.59
C SER A 550 1.32 -1.36 -32.66
N CYS A 551 1.89 -0.19 -32.95
CA CYS A 551 1.11 1.04 -33.21
C CYS A 551 0.02 0.82 -34.27
N SER A 552 0.34 0.06 -35.33
CA SER A 552 -0.57 -0.20 -36.45
C SER A 552 -1.71 -1.17 -36.13
N SER A 553 -1.55 -2.02 -35.11
CA SER A 553 -2.57 -3.00 -34.69
C SER A 553 -3.36 -2.55 -33.46
N PHE A 554 -3.00 -1.41 -32.88
CA PHE A 554 -3.72 -0.83 -31.76
C PHE A 554 -5.12 -0.35 -32.17
N ASP A 555 -6.12 -0.75 -31.39
CA ASP A 555 -7.52 -0.35 -31.56
C ASP A 555 -8.15 -0.08 -30.19
N PHE A 556 -8.90 1.02 -30.07
CA PHE A 556 -9.63 1.41 -28.86
C PHE A 556 -10.85 0.49 -28.60
N LYS A 557 -11.46 -0.09 -29.65
CA LYS A 557 -12.60 -1.03 -29.57
C LYS A 557 -13.86 -0.46 -28.88
N ASP A 558 -14.08 0.84 -28.99
CA ASP A 558 -15.21 1.56 -28.36
C ASP A 558 -15.89 2.55 -29.32
N ASP A 559 -15.57 2.50 -30.61
CA ASP A 559 -16.12 3.33 -31.69
C ASP A 559 -15.98 4.86 -31.47
N TYR A 560 -15.17 5.30 -30.50
CA TYR A 560 -15.03 6.72 -30.16
C TYR A 560 -14.42 7.54 -31.30
N PHE A 561 -13.43 6.98 -31.98
CA PHE A 561 -12.89 7.56 -33.21
C PHE A 561 -13.60 6.92 -34.39
N GLU A 562 -14.14 7.74 -35.30
CA GLU A 562 -14.64 7.26 -36.59
C GLU A 562 -13.57 6.38 -37.21
N SER A 563 -13.89 5.10 -37.41
CA SER A 563 -12.96 4.20 -38.06
C SER A 563 -12.69 4.78 -39.43
N SER A 564 -11.47 5.22 -39.69
CA SER A 564 -11.01 5.59 -41.02
C SER A 564 -10.85 4.30 -41.84
N LYS A 565 -11.98 3.60 -42.07
CA LYS A 565 -12.11 2.54 -43.05
C LYS A 565 -12.18 3.22 -44.41
N LYS A 566 -11.02 3.44 -45.00
CA LYS A 566 -10.85 3.53 -46.45
C LYS A 566 -9.90 2.43 -46.86
#